data_AF-F4G962-F1
#
_entry.id   AF-F4G962-F1
#
_cell.length_a   1.000
_cell.length_b   1.000
_cell.length_c   1.000
_cell.angle_alpha   90.00
_cell.angle_beta   90.00
_cell.angle_gamma   90.00
#
_symmetry.space_group_name_H-M   'P 1'
#
loop_
_entity.id
_entity.type
_entity.pdbx_description
1 polymer ?
#
loop_
_entity_poly.entity_id
_entity_poly.type
_entity_poly.pdbx_seq_one_letter_code
_entity_poly.pdbx_strand_id
1 'polypeptide(L)' 'MLRAGHSLRFTPTETDELRKLGIGVGGARTQDDLDQALAQWAGTLAEERPELLEKIAVAMAQAKGASLPVRLTRVR' A
#
# COMPACT_ATOMS: atom_id res chain seq x y z
N MET A 1 -6.01 -5.13 12.86
CA MET A 1 -6.25 -3.70 12.74
C MET A 1 -7.66 -3.47 13.24
N LEU A 2 -7.83 -2.57 14.18
CA LEU A 2 -9.14 -2.26 14.74
C LEU A 2 -9.72 -1.05 14.00
N ARG A 3 -11.01 -1.13 13.66
CA ARG A 3 -11.77 -0.07 13.01
C ARG A 3 -12.98 0.28 13.87
N ALA A 4 -13.19 1.55 14.13
CA ALA A 4 -14.35 2.06 14.85
C ALA A 4 -14.83 3.34 14.15
N GLY A 5 -15.89 3.21 13.34
CA GLY A 5 -16.29 4.28 12.42
C GLY A 5 -15.14 4.64 11.47
N HIS A 6 -14.73 5.91 11.46
CA HIS A 6 -13.62 6.41 10.67
C HIS A 6 -12.25 6.26 11.36
N SER A 7 -12.24 5.85 12.64
CA SER A 7 -10.99 5.65 13.39
C SER A 7 -10.37 4.29 13.13
N LEU A 8 -9.05 4.28 13.07
CA LEU A 8 -8.21 3.14 12.74
C LEU A 8 -7.08 3.05 13.77
N ARG A 9 -6.85 1.83 14.29
CA ARG A 9 -5.76 1.57 15.23
C ARG A 9 -5.05 0.27 14.87
N PHE A 10 -3.73 0.35 14.84
CA PHE A 10 -2.84 -0.79 14.71
C PHE A 10 -2.37 -1.26 16.08
N THR A 11 -2.15 -2.57 16.20
CA THR A 11 -1.38 -3.12 17.31
C THR A 11 0.12 -2.81 17.11
N PRO A 12 0.95 -2.88 18.16
CA PRO A 12 2.40 -2.77 18.01
C PRO A 12 2.96 -3.80 17.01
N THR A 13 2.49 -5.05 17.09
CA THR A 13 2.89 -6.13 16.17
C THR A 13 2.59 -5.77 14.71
N GLU A 14 1.38 -5.29 14.41
CA GLU A 14 1.02 -4.87 13.05
C GLU A 14 1.87 -3.70 12.55
N THR A 15 2.20 -2.78 13.45
CA THR A 15 3.09 -1.64 13.12
C THR A 15 4.50 -2.14 12.77
N ASP A 16 5.00 -3.14 13.51
CA ASP A 16 6.32 -3.71 13.28
C ASP A 16 6.36 -4.53 11.97
N GLU A 17 5.33 -5.32 11.67
CA GLU A 17 5.23 -6.05 10.40
C GLU A 17 5.18 -5.11 9.19
N LEU A 18 4.39 -4.03 9.27
CA LEU A 18 4.34 -3.03 8.20
C LEU A 18 5.67 -2.28 8.06
N ARG A 19 6.36 -2.00 9.17
CA ARG A 19 7.69 -1.37 9.16
C ARG A 19 8.73 -2.25 8.46
N LYS A 20 8.67 -3.58 8.61
CA LYS A 20 9.57 -4.51 7.88
C LYS A 20 9.42 -4.40 6.36
N LEU A 21 8.24 -3.99 5.89
CA LEU A 21 7.94 -3.74 4.47
C LEU A 21 8.23 -2.29 4.04
N GLY A 22 8.75 -1.46 4.95
CA GLY A 22 8.98 -0.03 4.73
C GLY A 22 7.72 0.83 4.82
N ILE A 23 6.59 0.29 5.28
CA ILE A 23 5.31 1.00 5.38
C ILE A 23 5.18 1.60 6.79
N GLY A 24 5.29 2.93 6.90
CA GLY A 24 5.16 3.65 8.16
C GLY A 24 3.70 4.00 8.48
N VAL A 25 3.06 3.28 9.40
CA VAL A 25 1.67 3.56 9.84
C VAL A 25 1.55 4.17 11.25
N GLY A 26 2.67 4.50 11.90
CA GLY A 26 2.68 4.99 13.29
C GLY A 26 1.81 6.23 13.53
N GLY A 27 1.62 7.06 12.49
CA GLY A 27 0.77 8.25 12.51
C GLY A 27 -0.66 8.04 12.00
N ALA A 28 -0.97 6.93 11.33
CA ALA A 28 -2.28 6.73 10.73
C ALA A 28 -3.34 6.46 11.80
N ARG A 29 -4.41 7.27 11.79
CA ARG A 29 -5.55 7.18 12.71
C ARG A 29 -6.87 7.04 11.96
N THR A 30 -6.87 7.22 10.65
CA THR A 30 -8.03 7.07 9.77
C THR A 30 -7.74 6.14 8.59
N GLN A 31 -8.78 5.79 7.84
CA GLN A 31 -8.59 5.10 6.56
C GLN A 31 -7.83 5.98 5.56
N ASP A 32 -8.10 7.28 5.53
CA ASP A 32 -7.48 8.22 4.60
C ASP A 32 -5.97 8.37 4.90
N ASP A 33 -5.59 8.40 6.18
CA ASP A 33 -4.16 8.43 6.57
C ASP A 33 -3.43 7.16 6.11
N LEU A 34 -4.10 6.01 6.21
CA LEU A 34 -3.54 4.74 5.75
C LEU A 34 -3.39 4.73 4.23
N ASP A 35 -4.40 5.20 3.51
CA ASP A 35 -4.36 5.28 2.05
C ASP A 35 -3.26 6.23 1.58
N GLN A 36 -3.05 7.36 2.27
CA GLN A 36 -1.94 8.27 2.02
C GLN A 36 -0.58 7.59 2.27
N ALA A 37 -0.42 6.86 3.38
CA ALA A 37 0.83 6.15 3.68
C ALA A 37 1.15 5.07 2.64
N LEU A 38 0.14 4.33 2.19
CA LEU A 38 0.27 3.31 1.13
C LEU A 38 0.57 3.95 -0.22
N ALA A 39 -0.07 5.07 -0.56
CA ALA A 39 0.19 5.82 -1.78
C ALA A 39 1.63 6.34 -1.83
N GLN A 40 2.13 6.89 -0.71
CA GLN A 40 3.53 7.32 -0.61
C GLN A 40 4.49 6.15 -0.80
N TRP A 41 4.26 5.04 -0.11
CA TRP A 41 5.09 3.84 -0.23
C TRP A 41 5.09 3.26 -1.67
N ALA A 42 3.92 3.17 -2.30
CA ALA A 42 3.80 2.71 -3.68
C ALA A 42 4.47 3.69 -4.67
N GLY A 43 4.38 5.00 -4.42
CA GLY A 43 5.08 6.03 -5.18
C GLY A 43 6.59 5.86 -5.13
N THR A 44 7.15 5.68 -3.93
CA THR A 44 8.59 5.38 -3.77
C THR A 44 8.99 4.09 -4.48
N LEU A 45 8.18 3.02 -4.39
CA LEU A 45 8.45 1.80 -5.15
C LEU A 45 8.39 2.01 -6.67
N ALA A 46 7.47 2.84 -7.16
CA ALA A 46 7.36 3.13 -8.58
C ALA A 46 8.61 3.84 -9.12
N GLU A 47 9.23 4.71 -8.31
CA GLU A 47 10.43 5.46 -8.68
C GLU A 47 11.69 4.60 -8.57
N GLU A 48 11.84 3.88 -7.45
CA GLU A 48 13.10 3.18 -7.12
C GLU A 48 13.16 1.74 -7.65
N ARG A 49 12.02 1.04 -7.69
CA ARG A 49 11.91 -0.40 -8.01
C ARG A 49 10.60 -0.72 -8.75
N PRO A 50 10.32 -0.12 -9.92
CA PRO A 50 9.04 -0.27 -10.63
C PRO A 50 8.68 -1.73 -10.95
N GLU A 51 9.68 -2.60 -11.13
CA GLU A 51 9.50 -4.03 -11.35
C GLU A 51 8.97 -4.78 -10.13
N LEU A 52 9.29 -4.34 -8.92
CA LEU A 52 8.73 -4.91 -7.69
C LEU A 52 7.29 -4.48 -7.50
N LEU A 53 6.97 -3.21 -7.78
CA LEU A 53 5.60 -2.72 -7.75
C LEU A 53 4.70 -3.51 -8.72
N GLU A 54 5.18 -3.80 -9.92
CA GLU A 54 4.44 -4.63 -10.88
C GLU A 54 4.19 -6.05 -10.34
N LYS A 55 5.21 -6.69 -9.76
CA LYS A 55 5.05 -8.04 -9.18
C LYS A 55 4.02 -8.05 -8.05
N ILE A 56 4.03 -7.02 -7.20
CA ILE A 56 3.03 -6.85 -6.14
C ILE A 56 1.64 -6.68 -6.74
N ALA A 57 1.49 -5.83 -7.76
CA ALA A 57 0.21 -5.62 -8.43
C ALA A 57 -0.32 -6.91 -9.07
N VAL A 58 0.52 -7.67 -9.78
CA VAL A 58 0.16 -8.99 -10.35
C VAL A 58 -0.29 -9.95 -9.26
N ALA A 59 0.47 -10.07 -8.16
CA ALA A 59 0.11 -10.95 -7.06
C ALA A 59 -1.21 -10.55 -6.40
N MET A 60 -1.47 -9.25 -6.23
CA MET A 60 -2.73 -8.73 -5.71
C MET A 60 -3.91 -9.00 -6.66
N ALA A 61 -3.71 -8.83 -7.97
CA ALA A 61 -4.71 -9.10 -8.99
C ALA A 61 -5.12 -10.59 -8.96
N GLN A 62 -4.14 -11.48 -8.91
CA GLN A 62 -4.36 -12.93 -8.77
C GLN A 62 -5.11 -13.26 -7.47
N ALA A 63 -4.68 -12.71 -6.33
CA ALA A 63 -5.31 -12.96 -5.03
C ALA A 63 -6.76 -12.44 -4.96
N LYS A 64 -7.09 -11.38 -5.71
CA LYS A 64 -8.43 -10.77 -5.74
C LYS A 64 -9.31 -11.26 -6.90
N GLY A 65 -8.79 -12.11 -7.78
CA GLY A 65 -9.49 -12.50 -9.02
C GLY A 65 -9.78 -11.31 -9.95
N ALA A 66 -8.96 -10.26 -9.88
CA ALA A 66 -9.12 -9.03 -10.64
C ALA A 66 -8.12 -8.98 -11.81
N SER A 67 -8.46 -8.25 -12.87
CA SER A 67 -7.49 -7.90 -13.92
C SER A 67 -6.71 -6.66 -13.53
N LEU A 68 -5.43 -6.61 -13.90
CA LEU A 68 -4.65 -5.38 -13.79
C LEU A 68 -5.26 -4.28 -14.69
N PRO A 69 -5.27 -3.02 -14.24
CA PRO A 69 -5.62 -1.92 -15.12
C PRO A 69 -4.63 -1.84 -16.27
N VAL A 70 -5.12 -1.49 -17.47
CA VAL A 70 -4.28 -1.31 -18.65
C VAL A 70 -3.26 -0.23 -18.34
N ARG A 71 -1.96 -0.54 -18.44
CA ARG A 71 -0.91 0.47 -18.29
C ARG A 71 -1.13 1.55 -19.35
N LEU A 72 -1.42 2.78 -18.91
CA LEU A 72 -1.34 3.93 -19.79
C LEU A 72 0.13 4.17 -20.11
N THR A 73 0.51 4.01 -21.38
CA THR A 73 1.85 4.37 -21.84
C THR A 73 2.04 5.86 -21.59
N ARG A 74 2.98 6.23 -20.71
CA ARG A 74 3.32 7.64 -20.46
C ARG A 74 3.82 8.23 -21.79
N VAL A 75 3.04 9.09 -22.40
CA VAL A 75 3.46 9.88 -23.57
C VAL A 75 4.54 10.86 -23.07
N ARG A 76 5.73 10.80 -23.67
CA ARG A 76 6.82 11.75 -23.43
C ARG A 76 6.58 13.04 -24.20
#